data_AF-A0A142X8D4-F1
#
_entry.id   AF-A0A142X8D4-F1
#
_cell.length_a   1.000
_cell.length_b   1.000
_cell.length_c   1.000
_cell.angle_alpha   90.00
_cell.angle_beta   90.00
_cell.angle_gamma   90.00
#
_symmetry.space_group_name_H-M   'P 1'
#
loop_
_entity.id
_entity.type
_entity.pdbx_description
1 polymer ?
#
loop_
_entity_poly.entity_id
_entity_poly.type
_entity_poly.pdbx_seq_one_letter_code
_entity_poly.pdbx_strand_id
1 'polypeptide(L)'
;MFRLLVAGCVLALVAFSAGAEDKKADKAATWLREANGIDLKFEFGKDTATFNVFSGDNGIIVKAKLTKEKDVVTAEFTDVEEKGSFPSKPKKGDKISFKWVVKDAVATLSELKGADEAKDVLEGEYKLKK
;
A
#
# COMPACT_ATOMS: atom_id res chain seq x y z
N MET A 1 -53.21 37.12 11.90
CA MET A 1 -54.20 36.02 12.06
C MET A 1 -54.43 35.41 10.69
N PHE A 2 -54.77 34.10 10.64
CA PHE A 2 -54.89 33.18 9.48
C PHE A 2 -53.56 32.59 8.98
N ARG A 3 -53.12 31.41 9.43
CA ARG A 3 -53.61 30.00 9.32
C ARG A 3 -53.47 29.37 7.91
N LEU A 4 -52.68 28.29 7.93
CA LEU A 4 -52.87 26.97 7.31
C LEU A 4 -52.19 26.61 5.97
N LEU A 5 -51.23 25.68 6.10
CA LEU A 5 -51.08 24.36 5.44
C LEU A 5 -51.12 24.24 3.91
N VAL A 6 -50.01 23.79 3.31
CA VAL A 6 -49.86 22.67 2.33
C VAL A 6 -48.36 22.28 2.35
N ALA A 7 -47.92 21.22 3.04
CA ALA A 7 -47.82 19.81 2.60
C ALA A 7 -47.00 19.60 1.30
N GLY A 8 -45.73 19.19 1.44
CA GLY A 8 -44.88 18.77 0.33
C GLY A 8 -43.82 17.78 0.81
N CYS A 9 -44.10 16.49 0.61
CA CYS A 9 -43.27 15.35 0.97
C CYS A 9 -41.96 15.34 0.16
N VAL A 10 -40.79 15.32 0.82
CA VAL A 10 -39.53 14.92 0.18
C VAL A 10 -38.88 13.85 1.05
N LEU A 11 -39.05 12.60 0.60
CA LEU A 11 -38.13 11.50 0.84
C LEU A 11 -36.73 11.91 0.39
N ALA A 12 -35.75 11.91 1.30
CA ALA A 12 -34.34 11.86 0.88
C ALA A 12 -33.48 11.23 1.98
N LEU A 13 -33.05 10.00 1.65
CA LEU A 13 -31.87 9.29 2.12
C LEU A 13 -31.56 9.31 3.62
N VAL A 14 -31.84 8.16 4.24
CA VAL A 14 -30.98 7.61 5.28
C VAL A 14 -29.59 7.44 4.66
N ALA A 15 -28.73 8.45 4.84
CA ALA A 15 -27.32 8.32 4.54
C ALA A 15 -26.74 7.29 5.49
N PHE A 16 -26.41 6.14 4.92
CA PHE A 16 -25.65 5.06 5.52
C PHE A 16 -24.31 5.64 5.99
N SER A 17 -24.24 6.10 7.23
CA SER A 17 -22.96 6.31 7.90
C SER A 17 -22.42 4.94 8.27
N ALA A 18 -21.97 4.19 7.26
CA ALA A 18 -20.87 3.25 7.43
C ALA A 18 -19.65 4.11 7.77
N GLY A 19 -19.56 4.47 9.05
CA GLY A 19 -18.32 4.95 9.63
C GLY A 19 -17.32 3.84 9.42
N ALA A 20 -16.45 4.04 8.43
CA ALA A 20 -15.18 3.36 8.37
C ALA A 20 -14.55 3.48 9.75
N GLU A 21 -14.36 2.34 10.43
CA GLU A 21 -13.43 2.20 11.54
C GLU A 21 -12.01 2.38 11.00
N ASP A 22 -11.70 3.60 10.56
CA ASP A 22 -10.35 4.04 10.26
C ASP A 22 -9.67 4.27 11.61
N LYS A 23 -9.15 3.18 12.17
CA LYS A 23 -8.12 3.24 13.21
C LYS A 23 -7.03 4.15 12.67
N LYS A 24 -6.91 5.34 13.26
CA LYS A 24 -5.84 6.32 13.06
C LYS A 24 -4.48 5.60 13.06
N ALA A 25 -4.04 5.18 11.87
CA ALA A 25 -2.70 4.74 11.63
C ALA A 25 -1.84 6.01 11.53
N ASP A 26 -0.71 6.02 12.23
CA ASP A 26 0.43 6.88 11.91
C ASP A 26 0.53 6.98 10.37
N LYS A 27 0.45 8.20 9.80
CA LYS A 27 0.28 8.39 8.35
C LYS A 27 1.38 7.63 7.60
N ALA A 28 1.03 6.51 6.99
CA ALA A 28 1.96 5.70 6.23
C ALA A 28 2.48 6.51 5.03
N ALA A 29 3.80 6.56 4.87
CA ALA A 29 4.41 7.20 3.72
C ALA A 29 4.20 6.29 2.50
N THR A 30 3.57 6.83 1.46
CA THR A 30 3.33 6.09 0.21
C THR A 30 4.41 6.44 -0.81
N TRP A 31 5.03 5.42 -1.39
CA TRP A 31 6.11 5.52 -2.35
C TRP A 31 5.70 4.82 -3.64
N LEU A 32 5.96 5.46 -4.77
CA LEU A 32 5.54 4.99 -6.09
C LEU A 32 6.74 4.79 -7.00
N ARG A 33 6.70 3.70 -7.76
CA ARG A 33 7.64 3.40 -8.83
C ARG A 33 6.89 2.68 -9.93
N GLU A 34 7.26 2.93 -11.17
CA GLU A 34 6.85 2.15 -12.32
C GLU A 34 8.11 1.55 -12.95
N ALA A 35 8.13 0.25 -13.18
CA ALA A 35 9.24 -0.44 -13.82
C ALA A 35 8.73 -1.59 -14.67
N ASN A 36 9.19 -1.68 -15.93
CA ASN A 36 8.81 -2.76 -16.86
C ASN A 36 7.28 -2.94 -17.04
N GLY A 37 6.50 -1.86 -16.98
CA GLY A 37 5.03 -1.93 -17.05
C GLY A 37 4.37 -2.52 -15.79
N ILE A 38 5.09 -2.50 -14.67
CA ILE A 38 4.62 -2.89 -13.35
C ILE A 38 4.59 -1.65 -12.46
N ASP A 39 3.42 -1.34 -11.92
CA ASP A 39 3.17 -0.33 -10.91
C ASP A 39 3.47 -0.87 -9.51
N LEU A 40 4.41 -0.23 -8.83
CA LEU A 40 4.82 -0.54 -7.47
C LEU A 40 4.40 0.60 -6.55
N LYS A 41 3.53 0.28 -5.58
CA LYS A 41 3.11 1.22 -4.53
C LYS A 41 3.42 0.64 -3.16
N PHE A 42 4.38 1.26 -2.48
CA PHE A 42 4.85 0.84 -1.16
C PHE A 42 4.34 1.81 -0.10
N GLU A 43 3.56 1.30 0.85
CA GLU A 43 2.98 2.08 1.94
C GLU A 43 3.71 1.69 3.22
N PHE A 44 4.68 2.51 3.65
CA PHE A 44 5.45 2.26 4.86
C PHE A 44 4.78 2.95 6.05
N GLY A 45 4.20 2.16 6.94
CA GLY A 45 3.80 2.56 8.27
C GLY A 45 4.97 2.54 9.27
N LYS A 46 4.62 2.66 10.55
CA LYS A 46 5.57 2.59 11.66
C LYS A 46 6.18 1.19 11.78
N ASP A 47 5.32 0.18 11.95
CA ASP A 47 5.69 -1.22 12.20
C ASP A 47 5.22 -2.18 11.09
N THR A 48 4.46 -1.68 10.12
CA THR A 48 3.88 -2.46 9.03
C THR A 48 4.10 -1.78 7.68
N ALA A 49 4.11 -2.58 6.62
CA ALA A 49 4.11 -2.10 5.24
C ALA A 49 3.03 -2.80 4.42
N THR A 50 2.54 -2.11 3.41
CA THR A 50 1.75 -2.72 2.32
C THR A 50 2.50 -2.51 1.01
N PHE A 51 2.83 -3.62 0.34
CA PHE A 51 3.44 -3.62 -0.98
C PHE A 51 2.36 -3.97 -2.00
N ASN A 52 2.05 -3.04 -2.88
CA ASN A 52 1.12 -3.22 -3.97
C ASN A 52 1.96 -3.34 -5.24
N VAL A 53 1.84 -4.46 -5.94
CA VAL A 53 2.53 -4.73 -7.21
C VAL A 53 1.47 -5.03 -8.23
N PHE A 54 1.29 -4.18 -9.22
CA PHE A 54 0.26 -4.30 -10.24
C PHE A 54 0.87 -4.29 -11.63
N SER A 55 0.34 -5.11 -12.54
CA SER A 55 0.62 -5.05 -13.97
C SER A 55 -0.72 -5.06 -14.70
N GLY A 56 -1.17 -3.88 -15.12
CA GLY A 56 -2.53 -3.67 -15.61
C GLY A 56 -3.56 -4.02 -14.54
N ASP A 57 -4.51 -4.90 -14.87
CA ASP A 57 -5.58 -5.34 -13.97
C ASP A 57 -5.16 -6.44 -12.98
N ASN A 58 -3.99 -7.07 -13.19
CA ASN A 58 -3.48 -8.13 -12.32
C ASN A 58 -2.52 -7.55 -11.28
N GLY A 59 -2.48 -8.10 -10.08
CA GLY A 59 -1.53 -7.65 -9.07
C GLY A 59 -1.55 -8.47 -7.79
N ILE A 60 -0.63 -8.14 -6.91
CA ILE A 60 -0.53 -8.70 -5.56
C ILE A 60 -0.45 -7.55 -4.55
N ILE A 61 -1.16 -7.72 -3.45
CA ILE A 61 -1.11 -6.84 -2.29
C ILE A 61 -0.52 -7.65 -1.14
N VAL A 62 0.67 -7.29 -0.71
CA VAL A 62 1.41 -7.98 0.35
C VAL A 62 1.46 -7.09 1.58
N LYS A 63 0.89 -7.53 2.70
CA LYS A 63 1.05 -6.86 3.98
C LYS A 63 2.16 -7.50 4.76
N ALA A 64 3.09 -6.69 5.25
CA ALA A 64 4.26 -7.15 5.97
C ALA A 64 4.44 -6.44 7.30
N LYS A 65 5.05 -7.13 8.26
CA LYS A 65 5.65 -6.51 9.43
C LYS A 65 7.04 -6.02 9.07
N LEU A 66 7.38 -4.82 9.51
CA LEU A 66 8.67 -4.22 9.26
C LEU A 66 9.55 -4.30 10.49
N THR A 67 10.82 -4.59 10.28
CA THR A 67 11.89 -4.39 11.25
C THR A 67 12.92 -3.48 10.59
N LYS A 68 13.15 -2.30 11.16
CA LYS A 68 14.08 -1.31 10.62
C LYS A 68 15.32 -1.27 11.50
N GLU A 69 16.46 -1.59 10.92
CA GLU A 69 17.77 -1.55 11.57
C GLU A 69 18.66 -0.59 10.78
N LYS A 70 18.73 0.67 11.22
CA LYS A 70 19.41 1.77 10.51
C LYS A 70 18.80 1.92 9.09
N ASP A 71 19.59 1.67 8.05
CA ASP A 71 19.17 1.76 6.65
C ASP A 71 18.62 0.43 6.11
N VAL A 72 18.67 -0.65 6.88
CA VAL A 72 18.20 -1.98 6.46
C VAL A 72 16.78 -2.20 6.97
N VAL A 73 15.89 -2.57 6.05
CA VAL A 73 14.49 -2.89 6.32
C VAL A 73 14.29 -4.37 6.03
N THR A 74 13.83 -5.10 7.04
CA THR A 74 13.38 -6.48 6.91
C THR A 74 11.86 -6.49 6.93
N ALA A 75 11.24 -7.07 5.90
CA ALA A 75 9.79 -7.19 5.79
C ALA A 75 9.39 -8.67 5.87
N GLU A 76 8.60 -9.02 6.89
CA GLU A 76 8.01 -10.35 7.06
C GLU A 76 6.57 -10.35 6.55
N PHE A 77 6.27 -11.13 5.52
CA PHE A 77 4.96 -11.14 4.90
C PHE A 77 3.93 -11.82 5.80
N THR A 78 2.97 -11.03 6.26
CA THR A 78 1.88 -11.49 7.14
C THR A 78 0.62 -11.85 6.38
N ASP A 79 0.42 -11.27 5.20
CA ASP A 79 -0.77 -11.43 4.38
C ASP A 79 -0.40 -11.22 2.91
N VAL A 80 -0.98 -12.03 2.02
CA VAL A 80 -0.77 -11.92 0.57
C VAL A 80 -2.13 -12.08 -0.09
N GLU A 81 -2.60 -11.00 -0.70
CA GLU A 81 -3.84 -10.98 -1.49
C GLU A 81 -3.47 -10.91 -2.97
N GLU A 82 -3.97 -11.84 -3.77
CA GLU A 82 -3.76 -11.87 -5.21
C GLU A 82 -5.01 -11.33 -5.92
N LYS A 83 -4.79 -10.46 -6.90
CA LYS A 83 -5.82 -9.96 -7.81
C LYS A 83 -5.52 -10.44 -9.22
N GLY A 84 -6.43 -11.24 -9.76
CA GLY A 84 -6.27 -11.82 -11.10
C GLY A 84 -5.27 -12.97 -11.10
N SER A 85 -4.37 -12.99 -12.09
CA SER A 85 -3.32 -14.01 -12.21
C SER A 85 -1.96 -13.33 -12.25
N PHE A 86 -1.18 -13.47 -11.19
CA PHE A 86 0.16 -12.89 -11.09
C PHE A 86 1.22 -14.01 -11.07
N PRO A 87 2.24 -13.97 -11.95
CA PRO A 87 3.09 -15.13 -12.23
C PRO A 87 3.96 -15.57 -11.06
N SER A 88 4.41 -14.61 -10.23
CA SER A 88 5.21 -14.88 -9.04
C SER A 88 4.57 -14.20 -7.83
N LYS A 89 4.06 -15.01 -6.90
CA LYS A 89 3.57 -14.52 -5.61
C LYS A 89 4.46 -15.01 -4.48
N PRO A 90 4.81 -14.12 -3.54
CA PRO A 90 5.45 -14.55 -2.32
C PRO A 90 4.45 -15.29 -1.42
N LYS A 91 4.96 -16.10 -0.50
CA LYS A 91 4.14 -16.81 0.48
C LYS A 91 4.09 -16.03 1.79
N LYS A 92 2.99 -16.20 2.52
CA LYS A 92 2.89 -15.74 3.91
C LYS A 92 3.99 -16.42 4.74
N GLY A 93 4.72 -15.62 5.51
CA GLY A 93 5.87 -16.04 6.31
C GLY A 93 7.22 -15.80 5.62
N ASP A 94 7.23 -15.49 4.31
CA ASP A 94 8.48 -15.15 3.64
C ASP A 94 9.03 -13.83 4.17
N LYS A 95 10.36 -13.73 4.17
CA LYS A 95 11.10 -12.57 4.65
C LYS A 95 11.97 -12.03 3.55
N ILE A 96 11.83 -10.74 3.28
CA ILE A 96 12.76 -10.01 2.43
C ILE A 96 13.53 -9.02 3.28
N SER A 97 14.76 -8.73 2.88
CA SER A 97 15.58 -7.69 3.48
C SER A 97 16.14 -6.81 2.39
N PHE A 98 16.08 -5.49 2.58
CA PHE A 98 16.58 -4.52 1.61
C PHE A 98 17.07 -3.28 2.34
N LYS A 99 18.01 -2.58 1.73
CA LYS A 99 18.44 -1.25 2.16
C LYS A 99 17.47 -0.20 1.59
N TRP A 100 16.99 0.68 2.46
CA TRP A 100 16.05 1.74 2.14
C TRP A 100 16.59 3.10 2.59
N VAL A 101 17.00 3.92 1.63
CA VAL A 101 17.58 5.25 1.90
C VAL A 101 16.66 6.33 1.36
N VAL A 102 16.20 7.23 2.22
CA VAL A 102 15.34 8.36 1.83
C VAL A 102 16.16 9.64 1.75
N LYS A 103 16.12 10.33 0.60
CA LYS A 103 16.78 11.62 0.37
C LYS A 103 15.89 12.50 -0.51
N ASP A 104 15.63 13.74 -0.09
CA ASP A 104 14.91 14.75 -0.89
C ASP A 104 13.59 14.26 -1.52
N ALA A 105 12.76 13.54 -0.75
CA ALA A 105 11.49 12.92 -1.18
C ALA A 105 11.60 11.82 -2.25
N VAL A 106 12.81 11.30 -2.47
CA VAL A 106 13.08 10.08 -3.23
C VAL A 106 13.59 9.01 -2.25
N ALA A 107 13.08 7.80 -2.37
CA ALA A 107 13.61 6.65 -1.63
C ALA A 107 14.31 5.70 -2.59
N THR A 108 15.49 5.23 -2.21
CA THR A 108 16.26 4.24 -2.97
C THR A 108 16.19 2.90 -2.26
N LEU A 109 15.66 1.89 -2.95
CA LEU A 109 15.73 0.49 -2.55
C LEU A 109 16.95 -0.15 -3.20
N SER A 110 17.81 -0.76 -2.40
CA SER A 110 19.02 -1.47 -2.87
C SER A 110 19.33 -2.66 -1.97
N GLU A 111 20.22 -3.54 -2.40
CA GLU A 111 20.64 -4.72 -1.62
C GLU A 111 19.48 -5.64 -1.22
N LEU A 112 18.48 -5.82 -2.09
CA LEU A 112 17.37 -6.74 -1.88
C LEU A 112 17.86 -8.18 -1.77
N LYS A 113 17.31 -8.90 -0.78
CA LYS A 113 17.54 -10.31 -0.46
C LYS A 113 16.21 -11.00 -0.21
N GLY A 114 16.10 -12.27 -0.64
CA GLY A 114 14.92 -13.11 -0.43
C GLY A 114 13.84 -12.96 -1.50
N ALA A 115 14.11 -12.18 -2.55
CA ALA A 115 13.24 -11.99 -3.72
C ALA A 115 14.10 -11.68 -4.97
N ASP A 116 15.13 -12.50 -5.20
CA ASP A 116 16.14 -12.27 -6.25
C ASP A 116 15.54 -12.21 -7.65
N GLU A 117 14.45 -12.93 -7.92
CA GLU A 117 13.71 -12.91 -9.18
C GLU A 117 13.00 -11.57 -9.47
N ALA A 118 12.68 -10.80 -8.44
CA ALA A 118 12.01 -9.50 -8.55
C ALA A 118 12.97 -8.32 -8.37
N LYS A 119 14.27 -8.58 -8.21
CA LYS A 119 15.27 -7.59 -7.84
C LYS A 119 15.36 -6.44 -8.83
N ASP A 120 15.41 -6.72 -10.13
CA ASP A 120 15.51 -5.67 -11.17
C ASP A 120 14.27 -4.76 -11.22
N VAL A 121 13.12 -5.28 -10.79
CA VAL A 121 11.86 -4.53 -10.76
C VAL A 121 11.75 -3.71 -9.48
N LEU A 122 12.15 -4.28 -8.34
CA LEU A 122 12.03 -3.69 -7.01
C LEU A 122 13.18 -2.74 -6.64
N GLU A 123 14.40 -2.96 -7.13
CA GLU A 123 15.56 -2.12 -6.78
C GLU A 123 15.61 -0.82 -7.57
N GLY A 124 15.87 0.28 -6.88
CA GLY A 124 16.13 1.61 -7.41
C GLY A 124 15.21 2.65 -6.78
N GLU A 125 14.85 3.68 -7.55
CA GLU A 125 14.25 4.89 -6.99
C GLU A 125 12.71 4.83 -6.95
N TYR A 126 12.17 5.32 -5.84
CA TYR A 126 10.75 5.47 -5.56
C TYR A 126 10.47 6.93 -5.22
N LYS A 127 9.37 7.46 -5.77
CA LYS A 127 8.95 8.84 -5.52
C LYS A 127 7.92 8.86 -4.40
N LEU A 128 8.08 9.76 -3.43
CA LEU A 128 7.07 9.99 -2.42
C LEU A 128 5.78 10.48 -3.09
N LYS A 129 4.68 9.76 -2.86
CA LYS A 129 3.33 10.24 -3.22
C LYS A 129 2.99 11.36 -2.26
N LYS A 130 2.96 12.60 -2.77
CA LYS A 130 2.50 13.78 -2.04
C LYS A 130 0.99 13.75 -1.82
#